data_AF-A0A392VMH9-F1
#
_entry.id   AF-A0A392VMH9-F1
#
_cell.length_a   1.000
_cell.length_b   1.000
_cell.length_c   1.000
_cell.angle_alpha   90.00
_cell.angle_beta   90.00
_cell.angle_gamma   90.00
#
_symmetry.space_group_name_H-M   'P 1'
#
loop_
_entity.id
_entity.type
_entity.pdbx_description
1 polymer ?
#
loop_
_entity_poly.entity_id
_entity_poly.type
_entity_poly.pdbx_seq_one_letter_code
_entity_poly.pdbx_strand_id
1 'polypeptide(L)' 'MRIVLEILREKKLYAKFSKCEFWLHEVNFLGHVISSGGIAVDPAKVEAVQE' A
#
# COMPACT_ATOMS: atom_id res chain seq x y z
N MET A 1 -11.06 -0.78 9.09
CA MET A 1 -9.94 -1.72 9.35
C MET A 1 -10.37 -3.01 10.06
N ARG A 2 -11.16 -2.96 11.15
CA ARG A 2 -11.61 -4.16 11.89
C ARG A 2 -12.26 -5.22 10.99
N ILE A 3 -13.22 -4.84 10.16
CA ILE A 3 -13.94 -5.75 9.23
C ILE A 3 -12.97 -6.52 8.31
N VAL A 4 -12.01 -5.82 7.69
CA VAL A 4 -11.04 -6.45 6.78
C VAL A 4 -10.18 -7.47 7.53
N LEU A 5 -9.68 -7.10 8.71
CA LEU A 5 -8.86 -8.00 9.53
C LEU A 5 -9.67 -9.19 10.08
N GLU A 6 -10.94 -9.00 10.40
CA GLU A 6 -11.86 -10.07 10.82
C GLU A 6 -12.10 -11.08 9.69
N ILE A 7 -12.38 -10.60 8.46
CA ILE A 7 -12.55 -11.46 7.29
C ILE A 7 -11.26 -12.24 7.00
N LEU A 8 -10.10 -11.58 7.05
CA LEU A 8 -8.80 -12.25 6.85
C LEU A 8 -8.60 -13.37 7.89
N ARG A 9 -8.93 -13.11 9.16
CA ARG A 9 -8.86 -14.10 10.24
C ARG A 9 -9.82 -15.27 10.00
N GLU A 10 -11.07 -15.01 9.64
CA GLU A 10 -12.08 -16.05 9.34
C GLU A 10 -11.65 -16.94 8.17
N LYS A 11 -11.01 -16.35 7.15
CA LYS A 11 -10.49 -17.06 5.99
C LYS A 11 -9.10 -17.66 6.20
N LYS A 12 -8.51 -17.53 7.40
CA LYS A 12 -7.15 -18.00 7.74
C LYS A 12 -6.07 -17.41 6.81
N LEU A 13 -6.27 -16.17 6.36
CA LEU A 13 -5.30 -15.39 5.60
C LEU A 13 -4.57 -14.46 6.57
N TYR A 14 -3.25 -14.58 6.66
CA TYR A 14 -2.45 -13.81 7.60
C TYR A 14 -1.52 -12.85 6.85
N ALA A 15 -1.67 -11.56 7.14
CA ALA A 15 -0.76 -10.54 6.62
C ALA A 15 0.54 -10.53 7.45
N LYS A 16 1.67 -10.34 6.79
CA LYS A 16 2.95 -10.15 7.49
C LYS A 16 3.00 -8.72 8.04
N PHE A 17 3.01 -8.58 9.36
CA PHE A 17 2.99 -7.27 10.03
C PHE A 17 4.10 -6.33 9.54
N SER A 18 5.31 -6.86 9.31
CA SER A 18 6.46 -6.08 8.82
C SER A 18 6.31 -5.52 7.39
N LYS A 19 5.22 -5.85 6.68
CA LYS A 19 4.91 -5.35 5.32
C LYS A 19 3.62 -4.54 5.30
N CYS A 20 2.97 -4.35 6.45
CA CYS A 20 1.71 -3.63 6.53
C CYS A 20 1.96 -2.17 6.90
N GLU A 21 1.32 -1.27 6.17
CA GLU A 21 1.36 0.16 6.42
C GLU A 21 -0.03 0.59 6.92
N PHE A 22 -0.08 1.28 8.06
CA PHE A 22 -1.33 1.70 8.68
C PHE A 22 -1.22 3.14 9.16
N TRP A 23 -2.33 3.88 9.06
CA TRP A 23 -2.46 5.25 9.59
C TRP A 23 -1.42 6.25 9.04
N LEU A 24 -1.00 6.07 7.78
CA LEU A 24 -0.10 6.99 7.09
C LEU A 24 -0.89 8.02 6.27
N HIS A 25 -0.29 9.19 6.04
CA HIS A 25 -0.85 10.22 5.16
C HIS A 25 -0.71 9.88 3.66
N GLU A 26 0.27 9.04 3.33
CA GLU A 26 0.52 8.51 1.99
C GLU A 26 1.02 7.07 2.08
N VAL A 27 0.79 6.29 1.01
CA VAL A 27 1.23 4.89 0.91
C VAL A 27 1.72 4.57 -0.50
N ASN A 28 2.69 3.67 -0.60
CA ASN A 28 3.16 3.13 -1.86
C ASN A 28 2.34 1.90 -2.24
N PHE A 29 1.63 1.96 -3.37
CA PHE A 29 0.80 0.85 -3.83
C PHE A 29 0.93 0.64 -5.33
N LEU A 30 1.38 -0.56 -5.72
CA LEU A 30 1.58 -0.97 -7.13
C LEU A 30 2.51 -0.03 -7.94
N GLY A 31 3.38 0.74 -7.28
CA GLY A 31 4.26 1.73 -7.90
C GLY A 31 3.63 3.11 -8.09
N HIS A 32 2.56 3.37 -7.36
CA HIS A 32 1.96 4.68 -7.22
C HIS A 32 2.08 5.13 -5.77
N VAL A 33 2.20 6.43 -5.58
CA VAL A 33 2.02 7.09 -4.30
C VAL A 33 0.57 7.52 -4.21
N ILE A 34 -0.16 7.04 -3.21
CA ILE A 34 -1.55 7.41 -2.95
C ILE A 34 -1.58 8.34 -1.74
N SER A 35 -2.16 9.52 -1.89
CA SER A 35 -2.32 10.51 -0.82
C SER A 35 -3.69 11.19 -0.87
N SER A 36 -3.95 12.11 0.06
CA SER A 36 -5.17 12.95 0.03
C SER A 36 -5.23 13.89 -1.20
N GLY A 37 -4.08 14.18 -1.82
CA GLY A 37 -3.99 15.00 -3.03
C GLY A 37 -4.25 14.23 -4.33
N GLY A 38 -4.41 12.92 -4.27
CA GLY A 38 -4.65 12.06 -5.44
C GLY A 38 -3.63 10.93 -5.58
N ILE A 39 -3.48 10.45 -6.82
CA ILE A 39 -2.58 9.35 -7.17
C ILE A 39 -1.45 9.90 -8.04
N ALA A 40 -0.20 9.67 -7.63
CA ALA A 40 0.98 10.00 -8.40
C ALA A 40 1.77 8.73 -8.78
N VAL A 41 2.51 8.77 -9.88
CA VAL A 41 3.48 7.71 -10.20
C VAL A 41 4.68 7.88 -9.28
N ASP A 42 5.16 6.77 -8.70
CA ASP A 42 6.38 6.78 -7.88
C ASP A 42 7.57 7.29 -8.73
N PRO A 43 8.23 8.39 -8.33
CA PRO A 43 9.38 8.94 -9.05
C PRO A 43 10.48 7.91 -9.32
N ALA A 44 10.69 6.97 -8.39
CA ALA A 44 11.69 5.92 -8.54
C ALA A 44 11.39 4.96 -9.71
N LYS A 45 10.10 4.78 -10.07
CA LYS A 45 9.72 4.01 -11.26
C LYS A 45 9.94 4.78 -12.56
N VAL A 46 9.84 6.11 -12.53
CA VAL A 46 10.07 6.94 -13.72
C VAL A 46 11.55 6.93 -14.09
N GLU A 47 12.44 7.01 -13.10
CA GLU A 47 13.90 6.95 -13.30
C GLU A 47 14.34 5.65 -13.98
N ALA A 48 13.77 4.50 -13.57
CA ALA A 48 14.10 3.18 -14.14
C ALA A 48 13.72 2.99 -15.62
N VAL A 49 12.90 3.87 -16.22
CA VAL A 49 12.51 3.82 -17.64
C VAL A 49 13.26 4.86 -18.48
N GLN A 50 13.90 5.85 -17.85
CA GLN A 50 14.70 6.87 -18.55
C GLN A 50 16.16 6.46 -18.79
N GLU A 51 16.62 5.34 -18.22
CA GLU A 51 17.86 4.63 -18.61
C GLU A 51 17.60 3.62 -19.75
#